data_AF-A0A7W0KW56-F1
#
_entry.id   AF-A0A7W0KW56-F1
#
_cell.length_a   1.000
_cell.length_b   1.000
_cell.length_c   1.000
_cell.angle_alpha   90.00
_cell.angle_beta   90.00
_cell.angle_gamma   90.00
#
_symmetry.space_group_name_H-M   'P 1'
#
loop_
_entity.id
_entity.type
_entity.pdbx_description
1 polymer ?
#
loop_
_entity_poly.entity_id
_entity_poly.type
_entity_poly.pdbx_seq_one_letter_code
_entity_poly.pdbx_strand_id
1 'polypeptide(L)'
;MRPFEQRIDELVRRLDEARRSPLTRREREVAGLVAEGLTNREIAARLFLSERTAENHVQHILTKLGLGNRSQIAVWATKMSTESE
;
A
#
# COMPACT_ATOMS: atom_id res chain seq x y z
N MET A 1 24.88 -23.12 -18.89
CA MET A 1 25.09 -22.16 -17.79
C MET A 1 24.36 -20.88 -18.19
N ARG A 2 23.33 -20.42 -17.46
CA ARG A 2 22.70 -19.14 -17.81
C ARG A 2 23.75 -18.04 -17.59
N PRO A 3 24.07 -17.21 -18.59
CA PRO A 3 25.00 -16.09 -18.41
C PRO A 3 24.60 -15.26 -17.20
N PHE A 4 25.58 -14.81 -16.44
CA PHE A 4 25.38 -13.99 -15.24
C PHE A 4 24.51 -12.75 -15.52
N GLU A 5 24.58 -12.22 -16.74
CA GLU A 5 23.76 -11.11 -17.26
C GLU A 5 22.26 -11.41 -17.23
N GLN A 6 21.82 -12.60 -17.68
CA GLN A 6 20.41 -13.00 -17.66
C GLN A 6 19.87 -13.11 -16.22
N ARG A 7 20.74 -13.47 -15.28
CA ARG A 7 20.38 -13.57 -13.86
C ARG A 7 20.32 -12.20 -13.19
N ILE A 8 21.15 -11.24 -13.61
CA ILE A 8 21.04 -9.84 -13.21
C ILE A 8 19.71 -9.27 -13.69
N ASP A 9 19.36 -9.42 -14.97
CA ASP A 9 18.11 -8.88 -15.52
C ASP A 9 16.86 -9.43 -14.81
N GLU A 10 16.86 -10.73 -14.50
CA GLU A 10 15.77 -11.36 -13.76
C GLU A 10 15.65 -10.82 -12.32
N LEU A 11 16.79 -10.58 -11.65
CA LEU A 11 16.81 -10.00 -10.31
C LEU A 11 16.38 -8.53 -10.33
N VAL A 12 16.85 -7.73 -11.29
CA VAL A 12 16.45 -6.33 -11.46
C VAL A 12 14.95 -6.24 -11.72
N ARG A 13 14.39 -7.08 -12.60
CA ARG A 13 12.93 -7.11 -12.86
C ARG A 13 12.13 -7.45 -11.61
N ARG A 14 12.56 -8.46 -10.84
CA ARG A 14 11.89 -8.84 -9.58
C ARG A 14 11.99 -7.74 -8.52
N LEU A 15 13.12 -7.05 -8.45
CA LEU A 15 13.28 -5.88 -7.58
C LEU A 15 12.35 -4.73 -8.00
N ASP A 16 12.21 -4.48 -9.30
CA ASP A 16 11.30 -3.44 -9.81
C ASP A 16 9.82 -3.80 -9.62
N GLU A 17 9.45 -5.07 -9.71
CA GLU A 17 8.11 -5.57 -9.39
C GLU A 17 7.84 -5.47 -7.88
N ALA A 18 8.81 -5.84 -7.03
CA ALA A 18 8.71 -5.70 -5.59
C ALA A 18 8.64 -4.24 -5.12
N ARG A 19 9.35 -3.32 -5.81
CA ARG A 19 9.32 -1.87 -5.51
C ARG A 19 8.06 -1.18 -6.01
N ARG A 20 7.33 -1.77 -6.96
CA ARG A 20 6.07 -1.24 -7.47
C ARG A 20 4.93 -1.58 -6.52
N SER A 21 4.79 -0.77 -5.47
CA SER A 21 3.56 -0.75 -4.67
C SER A 21 2.37 -0.49 -5.60
N PRO A 22 1.30 -1.33 -5.57
CA PRO A 22 0.08 -1.10 -6.36
C PRO A 22 -0.66 0.17 -5.92
N LEU A 23 -0.36 0.67 -4.72
CA LEU A 23 -0.88 1.92 -4.18
C LEU A 23 -0.03 3.12 -4.59
N THR A 24 -0.69 4.25 -4.88
CA THR A 24 -0.05 5.57 -4.99
C THR A 24 0.54 6.00 -3.65
N ARG A 25 1.40 7.04 -3.67
CA ARG A 25 1.97 7.62 -2.45
C ARG A 25 0.90 7.98 -1.41
N ARG A 26 -0.18 8.63 -1.86
CA ARG A 26 -1.26 9.06 -0.98
C ARG A 26 -2.08 7.90 -0.42
N GLU A 27 -2.33 6.88 -1.24
CA GLU A 27 -3.01 5.66 -0.79
C GLU A 27 -2.16 4.87 0.23
N ARG A 28 -0.84 4.87 0.10
CA ARG A 28 0.05 4.28 1.12
C ARG A 28 -0.04 5.01 2.46
N GLU A 29 -0.04 6.34 2.44
CA GLU A 29 -0.24 7.13 3.67
C GLU A 29 -1.58 6.80 4.34
N VAL A 30 -2.67 6.73 3.56
CA VAL A 30 -3.99 6.33 4.08
C VAL A 30 -3.97 4.89 4.62
N ALA A 31 -3.37 3.94 3.90
CA ALA A 31 -3.26 2.54 4.35
C ALA A 31 -2.47 2.40 5.67
N GLY A 32 -1.41 3.19 5.84
CA GLY A 32 -0.65 3.25 7.09
C GLY A 32 -1.51 3.73 8.27
N LEU A 33 -2.26 4.82 8.09
CA LEU A 33 -3.16 5.33 9.13
C LEU A 33 -4.32 4.37 9.43
N VAL A 34 -4.78 3.61 8.43
CA VAL A 34 -5.75 2.52 8.66
C VAL A 34 -5.13 1.42 9.53
N ALA A 35 -3.84 1.09 9.33
CA ALA A 35 -3.13 0.12 10.17
C ALA A 35 -2.94 0.59 11.61
N GLU A 36 -2.81 1.91 11.81
CA GLU A 36 -2.83 2.55 13.14
C GLU A 36 -4.23 2.55 13.79
N GLY A 37 -5.27 2.09 13.08
CA GLY A 37 -6.63 1.97 13.61
C GLY A 37 -7.49 3.23 13.49
N LEU A 38 -7.01 4.26 12.78
CA LEU A 38 -7.75 5.53 12.65
C LEU A 38 -9.00 5.36 11.76
N THR A 39 -10.03 6.11 12.09
CA THR A 39 -11.28 6.28 11.32
C THR A 39 -11.09 7.20 10.10
N ASN A 40 -12.05 7.22 9.16
CA ASN A 40 -11.98 8.13 8.00
C ASN A 40 -11.93 9.60 8.42
N ARG A 41 -12.66 9.97 9.48
CA ARG A 41 -12.67 11.32 10.03
C ARG A 41 -11.30 11.72 10.59
N GLU A 42 -10.65 10.83 11.35
CA GLU A 42 -9.31 11.09 11.90
C GLU A 42 -8.24 11.14 10.81
N ILE A 43 -8.32 10.23 9.82
CA ILE A 43 -7.46 10.26 8.63
C ILE A 43 -7.63 11.58 7.90
N ALA A 44 -8.87 12.00 7.66
CA ALA A 44 -9.18 13.26 6.99
C ALA A 44 -8.59 14.46 7.73
N ALA A 45 -8.73 14.51 9.06
CA ALA A 45 -8.14 15.56 9.88
C ALA A 45 -6.60 15.58 9.79
N ARG A 46 -5.95 14.41 9.90
CA ARG A 46 -4.48 14.29 9.86
C ARG A 46 -3.88 14.61 8.50
N LEU A 47 -4.64 14.32 7.45
CA LEU A 47 -4.20 14.46 6.06
C LEU A 47 -4.74 15.73 5.38
N PHE A 48 -5.48 16.59 6.10
CA PHE A 48 -6.13 17.80 5.57
C PHE A 48 -7.05 17.52 4.37
N LEU A 49 -7.89 16.49 4.51
CA LEU A 49 -8.88 16.06 3.51
C LEU A 49 -10.30 16.22 4.06
N SER A 50 -11.30 16.08 3.19
CA SER A 50 -12.66 15.79 3.64
C SER A 50 -12.80 14.33 4.05
N GLU A 51 -13.75 14.01 4.95
CA GLU A 51 -14.05 12.63 5.34
C GLU A 51 -14.44 11.77 4.12
N ARG A 52 -15.20 12.33 3.18
CA ARG A 52 -15.57 11.67 1.91
C ARG A 52 -14.35 11.36 1.05
N THR A 53 -13.35 12.25 1.02
CA THR A 53 -12.11 12.00 0.27
C THR A 53 -11.29 10.88 0.91
N ALA A 54 -11.21 10.83 2.24
CA ALA A 54 -10.56 9.73 2.95
C ALA A 54 -11.27 8.38 2.71
N GLU A 55 -12.61 8.38 2.76
CA GLU A 55 -13.43 7.22 2.41
C GLU A 55 -13.16 6.72 0.98
N ASN A 56 -13.14 7.62 0.00
CA ASN A 56 -12.84 7.28 -1.39
C ASN A 56 -11.44 6.65 -1.55
N HIS A 57 -10.43 7.18 -0.83
CA HIS A 57 -9.11 6.56 -0.82
C HIS A 57 -9.14 5.14 -0.26
N VAL A 58 -9.85 4.90 0.86
CA VAL A 58 -10.02 3.55 1.42
C VAL A 58 -10.68 2.61 0.40
N GLN A 59 -11.74 3.06 -0.27
CA GLN A 59 -12.42 2.26 -1.28
C GLN A 59 -11.50 1.93 -2.47
N HIS A 60 -10.72 2.89 -2.94
CA HIS A 60 -9.76 2.67 -4.02
C HIS A 60 -8.65 1.68 -3.61
N ILE A 61 -8.19 1.74 -2.36
CA ILE A 61 -7.22 0.78 -1.82
C ILE A 61 -7.81 -0.63 -1.81
N LEU A 62 -9.04 -0.80 -1.33
CA LEU A 62 -9.74 -2.09 -1.35
C LEU A 62 -9.80 -2.66 -2.78
N THR A 63 -10.23 -1.84 -3.74
CA THR A 63 -10.32 -2.24 -5.15
C THR A 63 -8.94 -2.62 -5.72
N LYS A 64 -7.91 -1.81 -5.49
CA LYS A 64 -6.56 -2.04 -6.02
C LYS A 64 -5.88 -3.28 -5.43
N LEU A 65 -6.16 -3.60 -4.18
CA LEU A 65 -5.60 -4.74 -3.48
C LEU A 65 -6.49 -5.99 -3.55
N GLY A 66 -7.69 -5.89 -4.11
CA GLY A 66 -8.66 -6.99 -4.15
C GLY A 66 -9.15 -7.40 -2.75
N LEU A 67 -9.24 -6.45 -1.83
CA LEU A 67 -9.64 -6.68 -0.44
C LEU A 67 -11.12 -6.38 -0.23
N GLY A 68 -11.77 -7.13 0.67
CA GLY A 68 -13.19 -7.01 0.96
C GLY A 68 -13.53 -6.03 2.08
N ASN A 69 -12.59 -5.68 2.96
CA ASN A 69 -12.87 -4.74 4.06
C ASN A 69 -11.63 -3.98 4.58
N ARG A 70 -11.90 -2.90 5.32
CA ARG A 70 -10.88 -2.01 5.92
C ARG A 70 -9.87 -2.76 6.79
N SER A 71 -10.32 -3.72 7.60
CA SER A 71 -9.43 -4.47 8.49
C SER A 71 -8.39 -5.27 7.71
N GLN A 72 -8.72 -5.75 6.51
CA GLN A 72 -7.73 -6.39 5.63
C GLN A 72 -6.67 -5.41 5.12
N ILE A 73 -6.99 -4.12 4.94
CA ILE A 73 -5.99 -3.09 4.61
C ILE A 73 -4.98 -2.94 5.75
N ALA A 74 -5.45 -2.91 7.00
CA ALA A 74 -4.57 -2.81 8.17
C ALA A 74 -3.56 -3.97 8.20
N VAL A 75 -4.05 -5.21 8.02
CA VAL A 75 -3.19 -6.40 7.97
C VAL A 75 -2.20 -6.33 6.81
N TRP A 76 -2.63 -5.89 5.62
CA TRP A 76 -1.75 -5.75 4.47
C TRP A 76 -0.64 -4.72 4.71
N ALA A 77 -0.99 -3.55 5.26
CA ALA A 77 -0.06 -2.47 5.52
C ALA A 77 1.00 -2.85 6.57
N THR A 78 0.61 -3.56 7.64
CA THR A 78 1.57 -4.07 8.64
C THR A 78 2.62 -5.00 8.02
N LYS A 79 2.21 -5.88 7.09
CA LYS A 79 3.14 -6.79 6.40
C LYS A 79 4.15 -6.06 5.51
N MET A 80 3.69 -5.02 4.81
CA MET A 80 4.54 -4.19 3.95
C MET A 80 5.57 -3.37 4.74
N SER A 81 5.22 -2.94 5.96
CA SER A 81 6.17 -2.25 6.85
C SER A 81 7.29 -3.17 7.34
N THR A 82 6.99 -4.44 7.64
CA THR A 82 7.99 -5.42 8.10
C THR A 82 8.95 -5.92 7.01
N GLU A 83 8.64 -5.69 5.74
CA GLU A 83 9.52 -6.04 4.60
C GLU A 83 10.58 -4.96 4.31
N SER A 84 10.52 -3.82 5.00
CA SER A 84 11.44 -2.69 4.81
C SER A 84 12.55 -2.59 5.89
N GLU A 85 12.61 -3.53 6.84
CA GLU A 85 13.64 -3.63 7.89
C GLU A 85 14.69 -4.72 7.61
#